data_AF-A0A354AXK1-F1
#
_entry.id   AF-A0A354AXK1-F1
#
_cell.length_a   1.000
_cell.length_b   1.000
_cell.length_c   1.000
_cell.angle_alpha   90.00
_cell.angle_beta   90.00
_cell.angle_gamma   90.00
#
_symmetry.space_group_name_H-M   'P 1'
#
loop_
_entity.id
_entity.type
_entity.pdbx_description
1 polymer ?
#
loop_
_entity_poly.entity_id
_entity_poly.type
_entity_poly.pdbx_seq_one_letter_code
_entity_poly.pdbx_strand_id
1 'polypeptide(L)'
;SGGEKSLTALSFLFALQRFRPSPFYALDEVDSFLDGVNVERLAGLIAAQADAAQFLVVSHRRPMIAAANRTIGVTQARGAHTQVVGMPPAA
;
A
#
# COMPACT_ATOMS: atom_id res chain seq x y z
N SER A 1 7.40 1.30 -20.22
CA SER A 1 6.05 1.88 -19.97
C SER A 1 6.02 2.58 -18.60
N GLY A 2 4.88 3.17 -18.20
CA GLY A 2 4.71 3.71 -16.83
C GLY A 2 4.89 2.62 -15.77
N GLY A 3 4.26 1.46 -15.96
CA GLY A 3 4.34 0.33 -15.01
C GLY A 3 5.75 -0.24 -14.83
N GLU A 4 6.56 -0.34 -15.89
CA GLU A 4 7.95 -0.80 -15.77
C GLU A 4 8.82 0.14 -14.93
N LYS A 5 8.65 1.46 -15.09
CA LYS A 5 9.35 2.46 -14.28
C LYS A 5 8.94 2.35 -12.81
N SER A 6 7.65 2.19 -12.54
CA SER A 6 7.13 1.97 -11.18
C SER A 6 7.67 0.69 -10.55
N LEU A 7 7.69 -0.42 -11.30
CA LEU A 7 8.22 -1.69 -10.80
C LEU A 7 9.73 -1.61 -10.50
N THR A 8 10.48 -0.90 -11.35
CA THR A 8 11.92 -0.67 -11.15
C THR A 8 12.16 0.18 -9.89
N ALA A 9 11.41 1.27 -9.71
CA ALA A 9 11.52 2.13 -8.53
C ALA A 9 11.16 1.38 -7.24
N LEU A 10 10.08 0.59 -7.27
CA LEU A 10 9.67 -0.27 -6.15
C LEU A 10 10.73 -1.32 -5.82
N SER A 11 11.33 -1.95 -6.83
CA SER A 11 12.40 -2.93 -6.63
C SER A 11 13.62 -2.29 -5.94
N PHE A 12 13.99 -1.08 -6.35
CA PHE A 12 15.08 -0.33 -5.70
C PHE A 12 14.74 0.08 -4.27
N LEU A 13 13.51 0.55 -4.03
CA LEU A 13 13.03 0.90 -2.69
C LEU A 13 13.07 -0.32 -1.76
N PHE A 14 12.57 -1.48 -2.20
CA PHE A 14 12.63 -2.71 -1.40
C PHE A 14 14.07 -3.21 -1.17
N ALA A 15 14.98 -3.01 -2.12
CA ALA A 15 16.39 -3.33 -1.92
C ALA A 15 17.02 -2.47 -0.82
N LEU A 16 16.71 -1.16 -0.79
CA LEU A 16 17.16 -0.26 0.28
C LEU A 16 16.57 -0.64 1.63
N GLN A 17 15.27 -0.96 1.67
CA GLN A 17 14.61 -1.42 2.90
C GLN A 17 15.26 -2.68 3.48
N ARG A 18 15.62 -3.64 2.63
CA ARG A 18 16.31 -4.87 3.07
C ARG A 18 17.74 -4.60 3.55
N PHE A 19 18.44 -3.63 2.97
CA PHE A 19 19.78 -3.25 3.40
C PHE A 19 19.77 -2.50 4.75
N ARG A 20 18.79 -1.60 4.94
CA ARG A 20 18.58 -0.84 6.17
C ARG A 20 17.10 -0.83 6.56
N PRO A 21 16.66 -1.84 7.34
CA PRO A 21 15.26 -1.94 7.74
C PRO A 21 14.87 -0.79 8.65
N SER A 22 13.70 -0.21 8.38
CA SER A 22 13.03 0.79 9.20
C SER A 22 11.94 0.10 10.01
N PRO A 23 11.63 0.56 11.23
CA PRO A 23 10.48 0.04 11.98
C PRO A 23 9.14 0.26 11.28
N PHE A 24 9.05 1.23 10.35
CA PHE A 24 7.85 1.45 9.55
C PHE A 24 8.14 2.05 8.16
N TYR A 25 7.15 1.92 7.28
CA TYR A 25 7.14 2.45 5.91
C TYR A 25 5.77 3.06 5.58
N ALA A 26 5.79 4.20 4.89
CA ALA A 26 4.60 4.86 4.37
C ALA A 26 4.68 4.95 2.85
N LEU A 27 3.69 4.39 2.15
CA LEU A 27 3.64 4.30 0.68
C LEU A 27 2.35 4.96 0.19
N ASP A 28 2.47 5.89 -0.76
CA ASP A 28 1.35 6.64 -1.30
C ASP A 28 1.11 6.29 -2.78
N GLU A 29 -0.04 5.69 -3.09
CA GLU A 29 -0.51 5.31 -4.43
C GLU A 29 0.54 4.62 -5.33
N VAL A 30 1.46 3.88 -4.73
CA VAL A 30 2.59 3.23 -5.41
C VAL A 30 2.17 2.15 -6.41
N ASP A 31 0.91 1.72 -6.34
CA ASP A 31 0.27 0.69 -7.15
C ASP A 31 -0.59 1.25 -8.29
N SER A 32 -0.70 2.59 -8.42
CA SER A 32 -1.52 3.28 -9.42
C SER A 32 -1.15 2.96 -10.87
N PHE A 33 0.15 2.77 -11.15
CA PHE A 33 0.67 2.48 -12.49
C PHE A 33 0.88 0.99 -12.78
N LEU A 34 0.51 0.10 -11.85
CA LEU A 34 0.69 -1.34 -11.99
C LEU A 34 -0.58 -2.01 -12.56
N ASP A 35 -0.37 -3.06 -13.36
CA ASP A 35 -1.47 -3.95 -13.77
C ASP A 35 -1.96 -4.82 -12.60
N GLY A 36 -3.11 -5.51 -12.77
CA GLY A 36 -3.72 -6.31 -11.70
C GLY A 36 -2.77 -7.33 -11.08
N VAL A 37 -2.04 -8.07 -11.90
CA VAL A 37 -1.09 -9.11 -11.47
C VAL A 37 0.03 -8.52 -10.63
N ASN A 38 0.59 -7.37 -11.03
CA ASN A 38 1.67 -6.73 -10.29
C ASN A 38 1.17 -6.07 -8.99
N VAL A 39 -0.07 -5.58 -8.95
CA VAL A 39 -0.69 -5.11 -7.69
C VAL A 39 -0.86 -6.25 -6.69
N GLU A 40 -1.32 -7.43 -7.14
CA GLU A 40 -1.43 -8.62 -6.27
C GLU A 40 -0.06 -9.05 -5.72
N ARG A 41 0.97 -9.08 -6.57
CA ARG A 41 2.35 -9.39 -6.15
C ARG A 41 2.88 -8.38 -5.15
N LEU A 42 2.65 -7.09 -5.37
CA LEU A 42 3.06 -6.02 -4.46
C LEU A 42 2.35 -6.15 -3.10
N ALA A 43 1.03 -6.38 -3.11
CA ALA A 43 0.24 -6.56 -1.91
C ALA A 43 0.74 -7.77 -1.08
N GLY A 44 1.02 -8.90 -1.74
CA GLY A 44 1.60 -10.08 -1.07
C GLY A 44 2.99 -9.82 -0.49
N LEU A 45 3.84 -9.06 -1.21
CA LEU A 45 5.17 -8.68 -0.72
C LEU A 45 5.11 -7.77 0.51
N ILE A 46 4.19 -6.82 0.54
CA ILE A 46 3.98 -5.92 1.68
C ILE A 46 3.44 -6.72 2.88
N ALA A 47 2.43 -7.57 2.66
CA ALA A 47 1.85 -8.42 3.70
C ALA A 47 2.90 -9.32 4.37
N ALA A 48 3.78 -9.95 3.58
CA ALA A 48 4.86 -10.79 4.11
C ALA A 48 5.92 -9.98 4.88
N GLN A 49 6.17 -8.72 4.51
CA GLN A 49 7.12 -7.87 5.23
C GLN A 49 6.50 -7.20 6.46
N ALA A 50 5.18 -7.14 6.56
CA ALA A 50 4.45 -6.54 7.68
C ALA A 50 4.70 -7.26 9.02
N ASP A 51 5.15 -8.52 8.97
CA ASP A 51 5.55 -9.29 10.16
C ASP A 51 6.79 -8.69 10.85
N ALA A 52 7.62 -7.95 10.13
CA ALA A 52 8.88 -7.38 10.62
C ALA A 52 8.88 -5.85 10.73
N ALA A 53 7.96 -5.15 10.05
CA ALA A 53 7.87 -3.69 10.06
C ALA A 53 6.42 -3.23 9.84
N GLN A 54 6.06 -2.04 10.32
CA GLN A 54 4.72 -1.49 10.09
C GLN A 54 4.60 -0.87 8.69
N PHE A 55 3.56 -1.22 7.94
CA PHE A 55 3.27 -0.60 6.64
C PHE A 55 1.99 0.25 6.72
N LEU A 56 2.09 1.50 6.29
CA LEU A 56 0.97 2.39 6.02
C LEU A 56 0.90 2.61 4.51
N VAL A 57 -0.18 2.14 3.88
CA VAL A 57 -0.34 2.22 2.43
C VAL A 57 -1.61 2.97 2.10
N VAL A 58 -1.48 4.01 1.27
CA VAL A 58 -2.62 4.69 0.64
C VAL A 58 -2.84 4.05 -0.73
N SER A 59 -4.02 3.51 -0.96
CA SER A 59 -4.36 2.84 -2.21
C SER A 59 -5.87 2.81 -2.43
N HIS A 60 -6.26 2.86 -3.70
CA HIS A 60 -7.63 2.61 -4.16
C HIS A 60 -7.79 1.21 -4.79
N ARG A 61 -6.75 0.36 -4.75
CA ARG A 61 -6.73 -0.95 -5.40
C ARG A 61 -7.25 -2.04 -4.46
N ARG A 62 -8.26 -2.80 -4.91
CA ARG A 62 -8.87 -3.88 -4.14
C ARG A 62 -7.88 -4.92 -3.59
N PRO A 63 -6.89 -5.44 -4.37
CA PRO A 63 -5.96 -6.43 -3.83
C PRO A 63 -5.10 -5.88 -2.68
N MET A 64 -4.71 -4.60 -2.75
CA MET A 64 -3.95 -3.93 -1.68
C MET A 64 -4.79 -3.78 -0.41
N ILE A 65 -6.04 -3.33 -0.56
CA ILE A 65 -6.98 -3.17 0.56
C ILE A 65 -7.30 -4.52 1.19
N ALA A 66 -7.51 -5.57 0.39
CA ALA A 66 -7.83 -6.92 0.87
C ALA A 66 -6.67 -7.58 1.62
N ALA A 67 -5.43 -7.27 1.27
CA ALA A 67 -4.25 -7.78 1.96
C ALA A 67 -3.94 -7.06 3.29
N ALA A 68 -4.60 -5.94 3.58
CA ALA A 68 -4.32 -5.15 4.77
C ALA A 68 -4.91 -5.79 6.04
N ASN A 69 -4.16 -5.78 7.15
CA ASN A 69 -4.68 -6.25 8.44
C ASN A 69 -5.81 -5.36 8.98
N ARG A 70 -5.78 -4.07 8.64
CA ARG A 70 -6.79 -3.07 9.00
C ARG A 70 -6.90 -2.05 7.88
N THR A 71 -8.12 -1.59 7.62
CA THR A 71 -8.37 -0.53 6.65
C THR A 71 -8.95 0.70 7.36
N ILE A 72 -8.36 1.86 7.06
CA ILE A 72 -8.85 3.16 7.54
C ILE A 72 -9.44 3.87 6.33
N GLY A 73 -10.77 4.05 6.34
CA GLY A 73 -11.44 4.80 5.30
C GLY A 73 -11.30 6.29 5.54
N VAL A 74 -11.08 7.06 4.48
CA VAL A 74 -11.03 8.52 4.52
C VAL A 74 -12.02 9.05 3.49
N THR A 75 -12.90 9.96 3.91
CA THR A 75 -13.93 10.54 3.04
C THR A 75 -14.08 12.04 3.28
N GLN A 76 -14.59 12.76 2.30
CA GLN A 76 -14.96 14.17 2.46
C GLN A 76 -16.34 14.26 3.09
N ALA A 77 -16.43 14.89 4.26
CA ALA A 77 -17.69 15.19 4.91
C ALA A 77 -18.33 16.45 4.32
N ARG A 78 -19.62 16.67 4.63
CA ARG A 78 -20.34 17.87 4.19
C ARG A 78 -19.68 19.11 4.81
N GLY A 79 -19.20 20.04 3.97
CA GLY A 79 -18.53 21.26 4.42
C GLY A 79 -17.00 21.22 4.32
N ALA A 80 -16.45 20.55 3.30
CA ALA A 80 -15.05 20.61 2.88
C ALA A 80 -13.99 20.13 3.89
N HIS A 81 -14.39 19.40 4.93
CA HIS A 81 -13.46 18.76 5.85
C HIS A 81 -13.36 17.25 5.57
N THR A 82 -12.21 16.69 5.87
CA THR A 82 -11.95 15.25 5.76
C THR A 82 -12.39 14.55 7.05
N GLN A 83 -13.04 13.41 6.92
CA GLN A 83 -13.47 12.55 8.01
C GLN A 83 -12.86 11.15 7.87
N VAL A 84 -12.35 10.63 8.98
CA VAL A 84 -11.91 9.24 9.09
C VAL A 84 -13.12 8.37 9.42
N VAL A 85 -13.30 7.28 8.67
CA VAL A 85 -14.35 6.28 8.87
C VAL A 85 -13.70 4.92 9.11
N GLY A 86 -14.27 4.15 10.05
CA GLY A 86 -13.89 2.76 10.23
C GLY A 86 -14.40 1.94 9.06
N MET A 87 -13.55 1.11 8.45
CA MET A 87 -14.00 0.08 7.52
C MET A 87 -14.09 -1.26 8.25
N PRO A 88 -15.15 -2.06 7.98
CA PRO A 88 -15.16 -3.44 8.46
C PRO A 88 -13.94 -4.20 7.93
N PRO A 89 -13.46 -5.24 8.64
CA PRO A 89 -12.36 -6.07 8.16
C PRO A 89 -12.66 -6.56 6.75
N ALA A 90 -11.64 -6.60 5.87
CA ALA A 90 -11.77 -7.32 4.61
C ALA A 90 -12.09 -8.78 4.96
N ALA A 91 -13.28 -9.24 4.55
CA ALA A 91 -13.75 -10.60 4.76
C ALA A 91 -12.97 -11.59 3.89
#